data_AF-A0A926U1L3-F1
#
_entry.id   AF-A0A926U1L3-F1
#
_cell.length_a   1.000
_cell.length_b   1.000
_cell.length_c   1.000
_cell.angle_alpha   90.00
_cell.angle_beta   90.00
_cell.angle_gamma   90.00
#
_symmetry.space_group_name_H-M   'P 1'
#
loop_
_entity.id
_entity.type
_entity.pdbx_description
1 polymer ?
#
loop_
_entity_poly.entity_id
_entity_poly.type
_entity_poly.pdbx_seq_one_letter_code
_entity_poly.pdbx_strand_id
1 'polypeptide(L)' 'MARRTYTTDLHSWDDAQDLDRIVIDKRSIKRATPAKGRRRNRRYENQLLNAQTQNIDELEELE' A
#
# COMPACT_ATOMS: atom_id res chain seq x y z
N MET A 1 -4.51 -15.31 -12.22
CA MET A 1 -3.49 -14.86 -11.25
C MET A 1 -3.94 -13.53 -10.67
N ALA A 2 -3.93 -13.35 -9.35
CA ALA A 2 -4.36 -12.08 -8.73
C ALA A 2 -3.35 -10.97 -9.02
N ARG A 3 -3.83 -9.84 -9.57
CA ARG A 3 -3.03 -8.63 -9.88
C ARG A 3 -2.47 -8.04 -8.58
N ARG A 4 -1.22 -7.54 -8.60
CA ARG A 4 -0.60 -6.84 -7.45
C ARG A 4 -1.38 -5.54 -7.18
N THR A 5 -1.46 -5.11 -5.92
CA THR A 5 -1.84 -3.73 -5.60
C THR A 5 -0.75 -2.80 -6.11
N TYR A 6 -1.09 -1.94 -7.05
CA TYR A 6 -0.22 -0.86 -7.52
C TYR A 6 -0.66 0.45 -6.88
N THR A 7 0.27 1.38 -6.71
CA THR A 7 -0.01 2.75 -6.23
C THR A 7 -1.07 3.43 -7.10
N THR A 8 -1.11 3.10 -8.39
CA THR A 8 -2.11 3.59 -9.37
C THR A 8 -3.52 3.04 -9.17
N ASP A 9 -3.69 1.92 -8.44
CA ASP A 9 -5.01 1.32 -8.19
C ASP A 9 -5.78 2.08 -7.09
N LEU A 10 -5.14 3.04 -6.42
CA LEU A 10 -5.69 3.81 -5.31
C LEU A 10 -5.98 5.24 -5.77
N HIS A 11 -7.27 5.56 -5.89
CA HIS A 11 -7.71 6.88 -6.38
C HIS A 11 -7.67 7.98 -5.32
N SER A 12 -8.00 7.68 -4.06
CA SER A 12 -7.76 8.58 -2.92
C SER A 12 -7.80 7.78 -1.62
N TRP A 13 -6.98 8.18 -0.67
CA TRP A 13 -7.05 7.72 0.72
C TRP A 13 -6.69 8.93 1.58
N ASP A 14 -7.61 9.31 2.48
CA ASP A 14 -7.49 10.55 3.24
C ASP A 14 -6.81 10.33 4.60
N ASP A 15 -6.89 9.11 5.14
CA ASP A 15 -6.37 8.79 6.48
C ASP A 15 -5.49 7.54 6.52
N ALA A 16 -4.53 7.52 7.45
CA ALA A 16 -3.66 6.37 7.68
C ALA A 16 -4.43 5.07 8.04
N GLN A 17 -5.64 5.19 8.61
CA GLN A 17 -6.48 4.03 8.93
C GLN A 17 -7.04 3.34 7.67
N ASP A 18 -7.08 4.04 6.53
CA ASP A 18 -7.51 3.45 5.28
C ASP A 18 -6.49 2.46 4.74
N LEU A 19 -5.20 2.58 5.12
CA LEU A 19 -4.15 1.65 4.72
C LEU A 19 -4.47 0.22 5.11
N ASP A 20 -5.00 -0.02 6.31
CA ASP A 20 -5.37 -1.35 6.79
C ASP A 20 -6.53 -1.97 5.98
N ARG A 21 -7.42 -1.13 5.43
CA ARG A 21 -8.56 -1.56 4.60
C ARG A 21 -8.17 -1.77 3.14
N ILE A 22 -7.20 -0.98 2.68
CA ILE A 22 -6.66 -0.99 1.33
C ILE A 22 -5.69 -2.17 1.14
N VAL A 23 -4.83 -2.41 2.13
CA VAL A 23 -3.73 -3.37 2.04
C VAL A 23 -4.21 -4.76 2.45
N ILE A 24 -4.68 -5.50 1.45
CA ILE A 24 -5.14 -6.88 1.63
C ILE A 24 -4.06 -7.86 1.13
N ASP A 25 -3.56 -8.76 2.01
CA ASP A 25 -2.67 -9.86 1.59
C ASP A 25 -3.43 -10.89 0.73
N LYS A 26 -3.43 -10.69 -0.58
CA LYS A 26 -4.04 -11.63 -1.54
C LYS A 26 -3.26 -12.95 -1.68
N ARG A 27 -2.08 -13.07 -1.05
CA ARG A 27 -1.32 -14.34 -0.99
C ARG A 27 -1.60 -15.11 0.30
N SER A 28 -2.51 -14.65 1.15
CA SER A 28 -3.01 -15.36 2.35
C SER A 28 -3.40 -16.82 2.06
N ILE A 29 -3.93 -17.10 0.86
CA ILE A 29 -4.38 -18.43 0.45
C ILE A 29 -3.19 -19.38 0.12
N LYS A 30 -2.00 -18.87 -0.26
CA LYS A 30 -0.87 -19.71 -0.71
C LYS A 30 0.30 -19.68 0.26
N ARG A 31 0.43 -20.75 1.07
CA ARG A 31 1.57 -20.97 2.01
C ARG A 31 1.89 -19.73 2.85
N ALA A 32 0.88 -18.96 3.20
CA ALA A 32 1.02 -17.77 4.02
C ALA A 32 0.75 -18.13 5.46
N THR A 33 1.75 -17.90 6.31
CA THR A 33 1.55 -17.87 7.75
C THR A 33 1.13 -16.46 8.15
N PRO A 34 0.49 -16.27 9.32
CA PRO A 34 0.14 -14.94 9.82
C PRO A 34 1.34 -13.98 9.85
N ALA A 35 2.53 -14.49 10.18
CA ALA A 35 3.77 -13.70 10.17
C ALA A 35 4.18 -13.24 8.75
N LYS A 36 3.96 -14.07 7.71
CA LYS A 36 4.22 -13.69 6.31
C LYS A 36 3.20 -12.65 5.83
N GLY A 37 1.94 -12.77 6.24
CA GLY A 37 0.90 -11.78 5.95
C GLY A 37 1.24 -10.40 6.50
N ARG A 38 1.52 -10.32 7.81
CA ARG A 38 1.97 -9.08 8.47
C ARG A 38 3.17 -8.42 7.78
N ARG A 39 4.17 -9.21 7.40
CA ARG A 39 5.39 -8.69 6.75
C ARG A 39 5.11 -8.14 5.35
N ARG A 40 4.13 -8.70 4.63
CA ARG A 40 3.71 -8.22 3.30
C ARG A 40 2.85 -6.98 3.41
N ASN A 41 1.88 -6.96 4.33
CA ASN A 41 1.03 -5.79 4.56
C ASN A 41 1.89 -4.57 4.88
N ARG A 42 2.79 -4.68 5.86
CA ARG A 42 3.76 -3.63 6.18
C ARG A 42 4.60 -3.17 4.98
N ARG A 43 4.98 -4.09 4.09
CA ARG A 43 5.73 -3.73 2.87
C ARG A 43 4.87 -2.88 1.93
N TYR A 44 3.60 -3.23 1.77
CA TYR A 44 2.69 -2.50 0.90
C TYR A 44 2.28 -1.16 1.50
N GLU A 45 2.00 -1.10 2.80
CA GLU A 45 1.77 0.15 3.55
C GLU A 45 2.93 1.13 3.34
N ASN A 46 4.18 0.70 3.59
CA ASN A 46 5.35 1.54 3.38
C ASN A 46 5.51 1.99 1.92
N GLN A 47 5.17 1.12 0.95
CA GLN A 47 5.26 1.48 -0.45
C GLN A 47 4.25 2.58 -0.82
N LEU A 48 3.04 2.53 -0.26
CA LEU A 48 2.00 3.53 -0.48
C LEU A 48 2.34 4.86 0.18
N LEU A 49 2.79 4.82 1.44
CA LEU A 49 3.23 6.01 2.17
C LEU A 49 4.38 6.72 1.43
N ASN A 50 5.40 5.97 1.01
CA ASN A 50 6.52 6.55 0.27
C ASN A 50 6.09 7.17 -1.07
N ALA A 51 5.15 6.53 -1.77
CA ALA A 51 4.64 7.09 -3.02
C ALA A 51 3.87 8.40 -2.76
N GLN A 52 3.09 8.45 -1.69
CA GLN A 52 2.34 9.65 -1.31
C GLN A 52 3.25 10.80 -0.92
N THR A 53 4.28 10.56 -0.11
CA THR A 53 5.24 11.61 0.27
C THR A 53 5.98 12.16 -0.95
N GLN A 54 6.41 11.29 -1.87
CA GLN A 54 7.08 11.74 -3.10
C GLN A 54 6.15 12.56 -3.99
N ASN A 55 4.88 12.18 -4.12
CA ASN A 55 3.89 12.99 -4.83
C ASN A 55 3.68 14.36 -4.15
N ILE A 56 3.72 14.44 -2.82
CA ILE A 56 3.61 15.71 -2.08
C ILE A 56 4.84 16.58 -2.35
N ASP A 57 6.04 16.01 -2.25
CA ASP A 57 7.31 16.71 -2.53
C ASP A 57 7.30 17.28 -3.96
N GLU A 58 6.88 16.48 -4.95
CA GLU A 58 6.74 16.90 -6.36
C GLU A 58 5.73 18.05 -6.55
N LEU A 59 4.64 18.08 -5.75
CA LEU A 59 3.66 19.16 -5.80
C LEU A 59 4.18 20.45 -5.17
N GLU A 60 4.92 20.36 -4.05
CA GLU A 60 5.55 21.53 -3.40
C GLU A 60 6.64 22.16 -4.26
N GLU A 61 7.39 21.37 -5.05
CA GLU A 61 8.42 21.90 -5.96
C GLU A 61 7.85 22.63 -7.20
N LEU A 62 6.54 22.49 -7.48
CA LEU A 62 5.86 23.11 -8.62
C LEU A 62 5.12 24.40 -8.28
N GLU A 63 4.94 24.72 -7.00
CA GLU A 63 4.37 26.00 -6.49
C GLU A 63 5.44 27.08 -6.29
#